data_AF-A0A3N5FG75-F1
#
_entry.id   AF-A0A3N5FG75-F1
#
_cell.length_a   1.000
_cell.length_b   1.000
_cell.length_c   1.000
_cell.angle_alpha   90.00
_cell.angle_beta   90.00
_cell.angle_gamma   90.00
#
_symmetry.space_group_name_H-M   'P 1'
#
loop_
_entity.id
_entity.type
_entity.pdbx_description
1 polymer ?
#
loop_
_entity_poly.entity_id
_entity_poly.type
_entity_poly.pdbx_seq_one_letter_code
_entity_poly.pdbx_strand_id
1 'polypeptide(L)'
;MHPSELPHKPEKNVCEHLRKLEDYLFAQGVPPTSSGQVWSMNCRFWIYFKAVLDCDALRKRFELPTFVVEHQNDDPKSGREKGLVCEACKDAIMGYHPLDGARLPVVS
;
A
#
# COMPACT_ATOMS: atom_id res chain seq x y z
N MET A 1 -27.99 -23.15 -3.13
CA MET A 1 -26.52 -23.07 -3.08
C MET A 1 -26.12 -21.88 -3.95
N HIS A 2 -25.98 -20.70 -3.34
CA HIS A 2 -25.57 -19.50 -4.07
C HIS A 2 -24.05 -19.55 -4.28
N PRO A 3 -23.56 -19.19 -5.49
CA PRO A 3 -22.14 -19.16 -5.77
C PRO A 3 -21.45 -18.12 -4.88
N SER A 4 -20.34 -18.54 -4.30
CA SER A 4 -19.41 -17.78 -3.49
C SER A 4 -19.11 -16.41 -4.09
N GLU A 5 -19.58 -15.35 -3.44
CA GLU A 5 -19.18 -13.97 -3.71
C GLU A 5 -17.71 -13.81 -3.29
N LEU A 6 -16.79 -14.17 -4.17
CA LEU A 6 -15.42 -13.67 -4.08
C LEU A 6 -15.50 -12.15 -4.19
N PRO A 7 -14.94 -11.38 -3.25
CA PRO A 7 -15.00 -9.93 -3.32
C PRO A 7 -14.37 -9.48 -4.64
N HIS A 8 -15.16 -8.77 -5.46
CA HIS A 8 -14.74 -8.22 -6.73
C HIS A 8 -13.42 -7.46 -6.55
N LYS A 9 -12.33 -8.04 -7.08
CA LYS A 9 -11.00 -7.41 -7.08
C LYS A 9 -11.10 -6.12 -7.89
N PRO A 10 -10.87 -4.94 -7.31
CA PRO A 10 -11.00 -3.69 -8.07
C PRO A 10 -10.00 -3.69 -9.23
N GLU A 11 -10.48 -3.54 -10.46
CA GLU A 11 -9.66 -3.43 -11.67
C GLU A 11 -9.02 -2.04 -11.78
N LYS A 12 -8.18 -1.69 -10.81
CA LYS A 12 -7.09 -0.70 -10.93
C LYS A 12 -6.04 -1.11 -9.90
N ASN A 13 -4.99 -1.73 -10.38
CA ASN A 13 -3.94 -2.31 -9.55
C ASN A 13 -2.68 -1.46 -9.61
N VAL A 14 -1.85 -1.57 -8.59
CA VAL A 14 -0.48 -1.07 -8.64
C VAL A 14 0.35 -1.82 -9.71
N CYS A 15 1.51 -1.28 -10.04
CA CYS A 15 2.44 -1.88 -11.00
C CYS A 15 2.88 -3.28 -10.58
N GLU A 16 3.40 -4.05 -11.53
CA GLU A 16 3.85 -5.44 -11.30
C GLU A 16 4.89 -5.56 -10.16
N HIS A 17 5.70 -4.53 -9.94
CA HIS A 17 6.70 -4.48 -8.87
C HIS A 17 6.07 -4.43 -7.47
N LEU A 18 4.86 -3.87 -7.34
CA LEU A 18 4.12 -3.78 -6.08
C LEU A 18 2.99 -4.81 -5.98
N ARG A 19 2.73 -5.56 -7.05
CA ARG A 19 1.61 -6.49 -7.14
C ARG A 19 1.64 -7.59 -6.07
N LYS A 20 2.81 -8.17 -5.82
CA LYS A 20 2.97 -9.20 -4.77
C LYS A 20 2.61 -8.67 -3.38
N LEU A 21 2.96 -7.42 -3.10
CA LEU A 21 2.63 -6.76 -1.84
C LEU A 21 1.13 -6.45 -1.75
N GLU A 22 0.53 -5.91 -2.82
CA GLU A 22 -0.92 -5.67 -2.89
C GLU A 22 -1.71 -6.96 -2.64
N ASP A 23 -1.39 -8.03 -3.37
CA ASP A 23 -2.06 -9.33 -3.25
C ASP A 23 -1.91 -9.91 -1.84
N TYR A 24 -0.73 -9.74 -1.21
CA TYR A 24 -0.51 -10.14 0.16
C TYR A 24 -1.38 -9.38 1.16
N LEU A 25 -1.48 -8.06 1.05
CA LEU A 25 -2.30 -7.24 1.95
C LEU A 25 -3.78 -7.62 1.85
N PHE A 26 -4.28 -7.86 0.64
CA PHE A 26 -5.63 -8.39 0.45
C PHE A 26 -5.80 -9.79 1.07
N ALA A 27 -4.82 -10.69 0.91
CA ALA A 27 -4.86 -12.02 1.50
C ALA A 27 -4.79 -12.01 3.03
N GLN A 28 -4.18 -11.00 3.64
CA GLN A 28 -4.20 -10.76 5.08
C GLN A 28 -5.54 -10.19 5.58
N GLY A 29 -6.49 -9.94 4.69
CA GLY A 29 -7.79 -9.34 5.05
C GLY A 29 -7.67 -7.87 5.45
N VAL A 30 -6.58 -7.18 5.07
CA VAL A 30 -6.41 -5.76 5.34
C VAL A 30 -7.23 -4.97 4.32
N PRO A 31 -8.27 -4.22 4.75
CA PRO A 31 -9.10 -3.49 3.81
C PRO A 31 -8.34 -2.26 3.27
N PRO A 32 -8.45 -1.95 1.96
CA PRO A 32 -8.03 -0.68 1.44
C PRO A 32 -8.96 0.44 1.96
N THR A 33 -8.39 1.59 2.31
CA THR A 33 -9.16 2.78 2.76
C THR A 33 -9.47 3.73 1.61
N SER A 34 -8.57 3.82 0.63
CA SER A 34 -8.72 4.65 -0.56
C SER A 34 -7.75 4.20 -1.65
N SER A 35 -8.06 4.51 -2.90
CA SER A 35 -7.15 4.31 -4.03
C SER A 35 -7.39 5.33 -5.11
N GLY A 36 -6.35 5.66 -5.89
CA GLY A 36 -6.45 6.59 -7.01
C GLY A 36 -5.19 7.41 -7.25
N GLN A 37 -5.37 8.51 -8.00
CA GLN A 37 -4.36 9.54 -8.24
C GLN A 37 -4.52 10.64 -7.19
N VAL A 38 -3.99 10.40 -6.00
CA VAL A 38 -4.09 11.29 -4.82
C VAL A 38 -3.20 12.53 -4.91
N TRP A 39 -2.13 12.46 -5.70
CA TRP A 39 -1.15 13.54 -5.87
C TRP A 39 -0.98 13.86 -7.37
N SER A 40 -0.39 15.03 -7.69
CA SER A 40 -0.24 15.67 -9.02
C SER A 40 0.11 14.77 -10.23
N MET A 41 0.36 15.34 -11.42
CA MET A 41 0.71 14.63 -12.68
C MET A 41 1.86 13.59 -12.59
N ASN A 42 2.57 13.52 -11.45
CA ASN A 42 3.66 12.58 -11.17
C ASN A 42 3.23 11.32 -10.40
N CYS A 43 1.94 11.04 -10.21
CA CYS A 43 1.44 9.83 -9.56
C CYS A 43 0.48 9.05 -10.47
N ARG A 44 0.81 7.79 -10.75
CA ARG A 44 0.00 6.93 -11.63
C ARG A 44 -1.14 6.28 -10.87
N PHE A 45 -0.84 5.52 -9.82
CA PHE A 45 -1.86 4.89 -8.97
C PHE A 45 -1.37 4.54 -7.57
N TRP A 46 -2.04 5.04 -6.54
CA TRP A 46 -1.69 4.79 -5.14
C TRP A 46 -2.85 4.09 -4.44
N ILE A 47 -2.55 3.13 -3.56
CA ILE A 47 -3.53 2.44 -2.72
C ILE A 47 -3.15 2.61 -1.27
N TYR A 48 -4.13 2.94 -0.44
CA TYR A 48 -3.99 3.11 0.99
C TYR A 48 -4.65 1.94 1.71
N PHE A 49 -3.96 1.36 2.68
CA PHE A 49 -4.45 0.24 3.48
C PHE A 49 -4.64 0.64 4.94
N LYS A 50 -5.64 0.03 5.59
CA LYS A 50 -5.90 0.21 7.03
C LYS A 50 -4.93 -0.60 7.90
N ALA A 51 -3.63 -0.39 7.71
CA ALA A 51 -2.55 -1.07 8.41
C ALA A 51 -1.33 -0.15 8.56
N VAL A 52 -0.42 -0.50 9.47
CA VAL A 52 0.95 0.01 9.51
C VAL A 52 1.84 -0.97 8.74
N LEU A 53 2.60 -0.48 7.78
CA LEU A 53 3.47 -1.31 6.93
C LEU A 53 4.91 -1.31 7.47
N ASP A 54 5.42 -2.48 7.82
CA ASP A 54 6.86 -2.66 8.07
C ASP A 54 7.58 -2.71 6.71
N CYS A 55 7.95 -1.52 6.22
CA CYS A 55 8.51 -1.35 4.88
C CYS A 55 9.81 -2.12 4.68
N ASP A 56 10.66 -2.23 5.72
CA ASP A 56 11.91 -2.99 5.63
C ASP A 56 11.64 -4.50 5.54
N ALA A 57 10.76 -5.03 6.40
CA ALA A 57 10.39 -6.44 6.37
C ALA A 57 9.71 -6.82 5.04
N LEU A 58 8.77 -6.00 4.57
CA LEU A 58 8.05 -6.24 3.32
C LEU A 58 8.98 -6.18 2.10
N ARG A 59 9.93 -5.23 2.06
CA ARG A 59 10.94 -5.16 0.98
C ARG A 59 11.79 -6.42 0.93
N LYS A 60 12.25 -6.91 2.08
CA LYS A 60 13.04 -8.15 2.17
C LYS A 60 12.19 -9.38 1.79
N ARG A 61 10.97 -9.48 2.31
CA ARG A 61 10.05 -10.59 2.08
C ARG A 61 9.72 -10.80 0.61
N PHE A 62 9.48 -9.71 -0.13
CA PHE A 62 9.09 -9.77 -1.53
C PHE A 62 10.24 -9.55 -2.51
N GLU A 63 11.47 -9.41 -2.01
CA GLU A 63 12.67 -9.08 -2.80
C GLU A 63 12.41 -7.89 -3.72
N LEU A 64 11.84 -6.82 -3.15
CA LEU A 64 11.41 -5.67 -3.94
C LEU A 64 12.62 -4.99 -4.61
N PRO A 65 12.48 -4.55 -5.88
CA PRO A 65 13.56 -3.86 -6.59
C PRO A 65 14.07 -2.62 -5.83
N THR A 66 15.30 -2.21 -6.11
CA THR A 66 15.93 -1.06 -5.44
C THR A 66 15.20 0.27 -5.66
N PHE A 67 14.49 0.41 -6.78
CA PHE A 67 13.63 1.57 -7.09
C PHE A 67 12.26 1.53 -6.40
N VAL A 68 11.96 0.46 -5.64
CA VAL A 68 10.86 0.44 -4.70
C VAL A 68 11.40 0.89 -3.35
N VAL A 69 11.11 2.14 -3.02
CA VAL A 69 11.68 2.85 -1.87
C VAL A 69 10.61 3.13 -0.83
N GLU A 70 11.05 3.31 0.40
CA GLU A 70 10.18 3.78 1.48
C GLU A 70 9.77 5.23 1.23
N HIS A 71 8.48 5.50 1.39
CA HIS A 71 7.92 6.85 1.41
C HIS A 71 7.29 7.10 2.77
N GLN A 72 7.57 8.27 3.34
CA GLN A 72 7.03 8.71 4.62
C GLN A 72 6.63 10.18 4.52
N ASN A 73 5.38 10.47 4.88
CA ASN A 73 4.91 11.83 5.14
C ASN A 73 4.77 12.01 6.65
N ASP A 74 5.56 12.91 7.21
CA ASP A 74 5.54 13.23 8.64
C ASP A 74 4.69 14.46 8.97
N ASP A 75 4.11 15.15 7.97
CA ASP A 75 3.31 16.34 8.21
C ASP A 75 1.93 15.99 8.81
N PRO A 76 1.66 16.35 10.08
CA PRO A 76 0.39 16.07 10.73
C PRO A 76 -0.78 16.87 10.14
N LYS A 77 -0.53 17.92 9.34
CA LYS A 77 -1.58 18.74 8.73
C LYS A 77 -2.12 18.12 7.43
N SER A 78 -1.26 17.52 6.61
CA SER A 78 -1.64 16.81 5.39
C SER A 78 -2.05 15.34 5.64
N GLY A 79 -1.76 14.82 6.83
CA GLY A 79 -2.05 13.45 7.23
C GLY A 79 -0.82 12.57 7.06
N ARG A 80 -0.34 11.99 8.17
CA ARG A 80 0.89 11.19 8.14
C ARG A 80 0.63 9.83 7.55
N GLU A 81 1.56 9.39 6.71
CA GLU A 81 1.49 8.11 6.02
C GLU A 81 2.88 7.51 5.89
N LYS A 82 2.93 6.18 5.79
CA LYS A 82 4.17 5.45 5.55
C LYS A 82 3.92 4.23 4.66
N GLY A 83 4.76 4.02 3.66
CA GLY A 83 4.57 2.93 2.71
C GLY A 83 5.70 2.79 1.70
N LEU A 84 5.40 2.12 0.60
CA LEU A 84 6.35 1.76 -0.45
C LEU A 84 5.92 2.36 -1.79
N VAL A 85 6.85 3.07 -2.42
CA VAL A 85 6.64 3.73 -3.71
C VAL A 85 7.58 3.12 -4.75
N CYS A 86 7.02 2.74 -5.89
CA CYS A 86 7.79 2.39 -7.08
C CYS A 86 8.15 3.67 -7.83
N GLU A 87 9.40 4.11 -7.77
CA GLU A 87 9.83 5.34 -8.42
C GLU A 87 9.86 5.24 -9.94
N ALA A 88 9.97 4.03 -10.49
CA ALA A 88 9.94 3.79 -11.94
C ALA A 88 8.52 3.95 -12.52
N CYS A 89 7.50 3.41 -11.85
CA CYS A 89 6.11 3.44 -12.33
C CYS A 89 5.26 4.55 -11.71
N LYS A 90 5.76 5.19 -10.65
CA LYS A 90 5.06 6.21 -9.85
C LYS A 90 3.78 5.70 -9.18
N ASP A 91 3.80 4.45 -8.76
CA ASP A 91 2.75 3.79 -7.99
C ASP A 91 3.16 3.63 -6.53
N ALA A 92 2.18 3.56 -5.64
CA ALA A 92 2.45 3.39 -4.22
C ALA A 92 1.45 2.46 -3.52
N ILE A 93 1.94 1.82 -2.48
CA ILE A 93 1.14 1.18 -1.44
C ILE A 93 1.46 1.89 -0.13
N MET A 94 0.47 2.59 0.41
CA MET A 94 0.58 3.39 1.63
C MET A 94 -0.19 2.73 2.77
N GLY A 95 0.33 2.91 3.98
CA GLY A 95 -0.36 2.60 5.22
C GLY A 95 -0.34 3.81 6.15
N TYR A 96 -0.86 3.59 7.35
CA TYR A 96 -0.83 4.58 8.41
C TYR A 96 0.59 4.78 8.93
N HIS A 97 0.92 6.02 9.25
CA HIS A 97 2.16 6.30 9.95
C HIS A 97 2.19 5.58 11.32
N PRO A 98 3.32 5.00 11.76
CA PRO A 98 3.41 4.29 13.04
C PRO A 98 2.93 5.09 14.26
N LEU A 99 3.05 6.42 14.21
CA LEU A 99 2.58 7.32 15.28
C LEU A 99 1.04 7.48 15.34
N ASP A 100 0.34 7.21 14.25
CA ASP A 100 -1.13 7.31 14.15
C ASP A 100 -1.80 5.94 14.14
N GLY A 101 -1.10 4.91 13.66
CA GLY A 101 -1.60 3.55 13.47
C GLY A 101 -1.44 2.62 14.68
N ALA A 102 -1.23 3.13 15.91
CA ALA A 102 -0.92 2.30 17.08
C ALA A 102 -1.95 1.21 17.43
N ARG A 103 -3.18 1.29 16.91
CA ARG A 103 -4.26 0.30 17.08
C ARG A 103 -4.55 -0.51 15.82
N LEU A 104 -3.79 -0.31 14.75
CA LEU A 104 -3.96 -0.98 13.47
C LEU A 104 -3.04 -2.20 13.39
N PRO A 105 -3.39 -3.21 12.57
CA PRO A 105 -2.49 -4.33 12.32
C PRO A 105 -1.17 -3.83 11.72
N VAL A 106 -0.07 -4.36 12.24
CA VAL A 106 1.26 -4.20 11.63
C VAL A 106 1.47 -5.36 10.67
N VAL A 107 1.80 -5.05 9.42
CA VAL A 107 2.02 -6.06 8.37
C VAL A 107 3.48 -6.06 7.96
N SER A 108 4.06 -7.27 7.91
CA SER A 108 5.46 -7.56 7.58
C SER A 108 5.60 -8.73 6.61
#